data_AF-A0A9P6I308-F1
#
_entry.id   AF-A0A9P6I308-F1
#
_cell.length_a   1.000
_cell.length_b   1.000
_cell.length_c   1.000
_cell.angle_alpha   90.00
_cell.angle_beta   90.00
_cell.angle_gamma   90.00
#
_symmetry.space_group_name_H-M   'P 1'
#
loop_
_entity.id
_entity.type
_entity.pdbx_description
1 polymer ?
#
loop_
_entity_poly.entity_id
_entity_poly.type
_entity_poly.pdbx_seq_one_letter_code
_entity_poly.pdbx_strand_id
1 'polypeptide(L)'
;MKPTRDSTVSGPSLRAAHHQVGWYLATEFLTEILELEQYLIPHVQGHMVIGHKFLGEDETLIVALMRGGEPMAMGISEAMPRAMFLHAKQPEDMTKGHVEGKKAVFLVDSVINSGKSVKEFVDHVRALDSRIRIAVVAGVVQERAITDVMRPLSRIADLSLVALRLSEKKFTGQGGTDTGNRLFNTTNLA
;
A
#
# COMPACT_ATOMS: atom_id res chain seq x y z
N MET A 1 -3.04 -6.80 14.24
CA MET A 1 -2.93 -8.03 13.40
C MET A 1 -3.96 -9.11 13.71
N LYS A 2 -4.22 -9.50 14.97
CA LYS A 2 -5.15 -10.59 15.31
C LYS A 2 -6.49 -10.56 14.53
N PRO A 3 -7.16 -9.41 14.36
CA PRO A 3 -8.44 -9.36 13.65
C PRO A 3 -8.35 -9.60 12.14
N THR A 4 -7.22 -9.30 11.48
CA THR A 4 -7.08 -9.49 10.02
C THR A 4 -6.98 -10.97 9.62
N ARG A 5 -6.63 -11.85 10.56
CA ARG A 5 -6.54 -13.30 10.35
C ARG A 5 -7.63 -14.12 11.01
N ASP A 6 -8.39 -13.52 11.93
CA ASP A 6 -9.51 -14.17 12.57
C ASP A 6 -10.61 -14.41 11.52
N SER A 7 -10.90 -15.67 11.20
CA SER A 7 -11.89 -16.04 10.19
C SER A 7 -13.31 -15.65 10.59
N THR A 8 -13.56 -15.37 11.87
CA THR A 8 -14.85 -14.90 12.37
C THR A 8 -15.08 -13.40 12.14
N VAL A 9 -14.02 -12.66 11.75
CA VAL A 9 -14.09 -11.23 11.46
C VAL A 9 -14.25 -11.02 9.94
N SER A 10 -15.27 -10.28 9.54
CA SER A 10 -15.53 -9.93 8.12
C SER A 10 -16.16 -8.54 8.01
N GLY A 11 -16.33 -8.07 6.77
CA GLY A 11 -17.04 -6.83 6.47
C GLY A 11 -16.37 -5.59 7.09
N PRO A 12 -17.17 -4.64 7.63
CA PRO A 12 -16.66 -3.40 8.20
C PRO A 12 -15.57 -3.58 9.25
N SER A 13 -15.72 -4.57 10.16
CA SER A 13 -14.73 -4.83 11.22
C SER A 13 -13.40 -5.31 10.65
N LEU A 14 -13.43 -6.12 9.59
CA LEU A 14 -12.20 -6.55 8.91
C LEU A 14 -11.54 -5.36 8.19
N ARG A 15 -12.33 -4.51 7.51
CA ARG A 15 -11.81 -3.29 6.86
C ARG A 15 -11.15 -2.35 7.88
N ALA A 16 -11.78 -2.12 9.02
CA ALA A 16 -11.21 -1.32 10.11
C ALA A 16 -9.86 -1.89 10.60
N ALA A 17 -9.74 -3.21 10.69
CA ALA A 17 -8.47 -3.84 11.08
C ALA A 17 -7.37 -3.64 10.03
N HIS A 18 -7.70 -3.75 8.73
CA HIS A 18 -6.74 -3.48 7.65
C HIS A 18 -6.36 -2.00 7.57
N HIS A 19 -7.31 -1.09 7.83
CA HIS A 19 -7.06 0.34 7.96
C HIS A 19 -6.04 0.65 9.05
N GLN A 20 -6.25 0.13 10.27
CA GLN A 20 -5.29 0.31 11.37
C GLN A 20 -3.90 -0.25 11.05
N VAL A 21 -3.83 -1.36 10.30
CA VAL A 21 -2.55 -1.87 9.80
C VAL A 21 -1.91 -0.91 8.80
N GLY A 22 -2.67 -0.34 7.87
CA GLY A 22 -2.16 0.63 6.90
C GLY A 22 -1.57 1.86 7.57
N TRP A 23 -2.29 2.44 8.53
CA TRP A 23 -1.84 3.59 9.31
C TRP A 23 -0.55 3.28 10.10
N TYR A 24 -0.50 2.11 10.76
CA TYR A 24 0.70 1.65 11.46
C TYR A 24 1.90 1.47 10.52
N LEU A 25 1.70 0.82 9.37
CA LEU A 25 2.80 0.61 8.42
C LEU A 25 3.32 1.93 7.84
N ALA A 26 2.43 2.91 7.61
CA ALA A 26 2.83 4.23 7.16
C ALA A 26 3.68 4.97 8.19
N THR A 27 3.21 5.03 9.43
CA THR A 27 3.86 5.83 10.49
C THR A 27 5.18 5.23 10.95
N GLU A 28 5.29 3.91 11.02
CA GLU A 28 6.47 3.23 11.55
C GLU A 28 7.53 2.89 10.48
N PHE A 29 7.13 2.59 9.24
CA PHE A 29 8.07 2.05 8.24
C PHE A 29 8.16 2.87 6.96
N LEU A 30 7.08 3.52 6.50
CA LEU A 30 7.18 4.36 5.28
C LEU A 30 7.96 5.65 5.55
N THR A 31 8.07 6.08 6.81
CA THR A 31 8.92 7.19 7.24
C THR A 31 10.40 6.91 7.03
N GLU A 32 10.84 5.65 7.09
CA GLU A 32 12.22 5.26 6.75
C GLU A 32 12.50 5.28 5.24
N ILE A 33 11.45 5.20 4.41
CA ILE A 33 11.57 5.17 2.94
C ILE A 33 11.51 6.58 2.34
N LEU A 34 10.54 7.40 2.76
CA LEU A 34 10.40 8.76 2.26
C LEU A 34 11.14 9.79 3.09
N GLU A 35 11.48 9.51 4.35
CA GLU A 35 11.91 10.48 5.36
C GLU A 35 10.80 11.46 5.75
N LEU A 36 11.08 12.28 6.77
CA LEU A 36 10.21 13.36 7.23
C LEU A 36 10.83 14.71 6.89
N GLU A 37 9.99 15.69 6.58
CA GLU A 37 10.39 17.08 6.41
C GLU A 37 9.71 17.99 7.44
N GLN A 38 10.41 19.06 7.80
CA GLN A 38 9.88 20.13 8.64
C GLN A 38 9.08 21.11 7.79
N TYR A 39 7.98 21.62 8.36
CA TYR A 39 7.21 22.68 7.73
C TYR A 39 6.59 23.59 8.79
N LEU A 40 6.23 24.80 8.40
CA LEU A 40 5.56 25.74 9.30
C LEU A 40 4.07 25.47 9.33
N ILE A 41 3.50 25.38 10.54
CA ILE A 41 2.07 25.30 10.78
C ILE A 41 1.59 26.50 11.60
N PRO A 42 0.38 27.01 11.32
CA PRO A 42 -0.23 28.05 12.15
C PRO A 42 -0.61 27.46 13.51
N HIS A 43 -0.01 27.98 14.57
CA HIS A 43 -0.38 27.67 15.93
C HIS A 43 -1.71 28.35 16.28
N VAL A 44 -2.53 27.73 17.13
CA VAL A 44 -3.83 28.26 17.58
C VAL A 44 -3.75 29.64 18.27
N GLN A 45 -2.56 30.05 18.70
CA GLN A 45 -2.29 31.36 19.30
C GLN A 45 -1.79 32.40 18.28
N GLY A 46 -1.87 32.13 16.97
CA GLY A 46 -1.59 33.10 15.91
C GLY A 46 -0.14 33.25 15.46
N HIS A 47 0.79 32.44 15.99
CA HIS A 47 2.19 32.38 15.53
C HIS A 47 2.47 31.10 14.73
N MET A 48 3.60 31.03 14.03
CA MET A 48 4.01 29.82 13.32
C MET A 48 4.86 28.93 14.23
N VAL A 49 4.65 27.61 14.14
CA VAL A 49 5.49 26.60 14.80
C VAL A 49 5.94 25.54 13.79
N ILE A 50 6.95 24.74 14.15
CA ILE A 50 7.46 23.67 13.31
C ILE A 50 6.60 22.42 13.49
N GLY A 51 5.97 21.97 12.40
CA GLY A 51 5.37 20.65 12.26
C GLY A 51 6.26 19.72 11.45
N HIS A 52 5.88 18.43 11.41
CA HIS A 52 6.53 17.41 10.60
C HIS A 52 5.52 16.71 9.71
N LYS A 53 5.95 16.32 8.52
CA LYS A 53 5.15 15.59 7.52
C LYS A 53 6.08 14.70 6.70
N PHE A 54 5.53 13.81 5.89
CA PHE A 54 6.32 13.02 4.96
C PHE A 54 7.00 13.94 3.93
N LEU A 55 8.28 13.70 3.67
CA LEU A 55 8.99 14.43 2.61
C LEU A 55 8.33 14.14 1.25
N GLY A 56 7.88 15.20 0.58
CA GLY A 56 7.24 15.07 -0.74
C GLY A 56 5.90 14.34 -0.69
N GLU A 57 5.14 14.49 0.41
CA GLU A 57 3.81 13.90 0.57
C GLU A 57 2.88 14.22 -0.61
N ASP A 58 2.85 15.47 -1.08
CA ASP A 58 2.07 15.91 -2.25
C ASP A 58 2.59 15.40 -3.59
N GLU A 59 3.85 14.94 -3.62
CA GLU A 59 4.50 14.27 -4.75
C GLU A 59 4.42 12.74 -4.63
N THR A 60 3.64 12.22 -3.67
CA THR A 60 3.40 10.78 -3.48
C THR A 60 2.04 10.37 -4.03
N LEU A 61 2.00 9.20 -4.67
CA LEU A 61 0.79 8.53 -5.14
C LEU A 61 0.57 7.22 -4.39
N ILE A 62 -0.55 7.10 -3.69
CA ILE A 62 -1.01 5.87 -3.04
C ILE A 62 -1.95 5.15 -4.00
N VAL A 63 -1.59 3.92 -4.38
CA VAL A 63 -2.38 3.08 -5.28
C VAL A 63 -2.95 1.90 -4.50
N ALA A 64 -4.25 1.92 -4.27
CA ALA A 64 -5.00 0.79 -3.72
C ALA A 64 -5.18 -0.29 -4.80
N LEU A 65 -4.52 -1.44 -4.65
CA LEU A 65 -4.69 -2.57 -5.56
C LEU A 65 -6.02 -3.26 -5.27
N MET A 66 -6.96 -3.08 -6.19
CA MET A 66 -8.35 -3.45 -5.97
C MET A 66 -8.55 -4.97 -6.05
N ARG A 67 -9.39 -5.55 -5.18
CA ARG A 67 -10.19 -4.88 -4.12
C ARG A 67 -9.56 -4.99 -2.73
N GLY A 68 -8.59 -5.90 -2.56
CA GLY A 68 -8.05 -6.26 -1.25
C GLY A 68 -7.24 -5.14 -0.59
N GLY A 69 -6.59 -4.28 -1.38
CA GLY A 69 -5.71 -3.23 -0.87
C GLY A 69 -6.41 -2.02 -0.28
N GLU A 70 -7.63 -1.71 -0.70
CA GLU A 70 -8.31 -0.43 -0.39
C GLU A 70 -8.33 -0.09 1.11
N PRO A 71 -8.78 -0.97 2.03
CA PRO A 71 -8.89 -0.57 3.42
C PRO A 71 -7.54 -0.24 4.06
N MET A 72 -6.47 -0.93 3.65
CA MET A 72 -5.11 -0.65 4.10
C MET A 72 -4.56 0.63 3.48
N ALA A 73 -4.80 0.83 2.18
CA ALA A 73 -4.40 2.06 1.50
C ALA A 73 -5.06 3.28 2.13
N MET A 74 -6.34 3.19 2.54
CA MET A 74 -7.03 4.27 3.25
C MET A 74 -6.35 4.63 4.57
N GLY A 75 -5.85 3.64 5.32
CA GLY A 75 -5.05 3.89 6.53
C GLY A 75 -3.74 4.62 6.25
N ILE A 76 -3.08 4.32 5.12
CA ILE A 76 -1.89 5.06 4.67
C ILE A 76 -2.27 6.49 4.28
N SER A 77 -3.40 6.67 3.57
CA SER A 77 -3.91 7.98 3.18
C SER A 77 -4.28 8.84 4.39
N GLU A 78 -4.75 8.25 5.48
CA GLU A 78 -4.99 8.97 6.73
C GLU A 78 -3.67 9.50 7.32
N ALA A 79 -2.58 8.74 7.22
CA ALA A 79 -1.26 9.19 7.66
C ALA A 79 -0.59 10.19 6.69
N MET A 80 -1.02 10.22 5.42
CA MET A 80 -0.51 11.07 4.34
C MET A 80 -1.64 11.82 3.62
N PRO A 81 -2.35 12.74 4.31
CA PRO A 81 -3.59 13.34 3.81
C PRO A 81 -3.44 14.16 2.51
N ARG A 82 -2.22 14.56 2.13
CA ARG A 82 -1.95 15.34 0.90
C ARG A 82 -1.47 14.48 -0.27
N ALA A 83 -1.19 13.20 -0.05
CA ALA A 83 -0.83 12.28 -1.12
C ALA A 83 -2.03 12.04 -2.05
N MET A 84 -1.75 11.87 -3.34
CA MET A 84 -2.79 11.48 -4.29
C MET A 84 -3.23 10.04 -4.00
N PHE A 85 -4.53 9.76 -4.08
CA PHE A 85 -5.08 8.43 -3.86
C PHE A 85 -5.74 7.89 -5.13
N LEU A 86 -5.35 6.70 -5.56
CA LEU A 86 -5.87 6.03 -6.76
C LEU A 86 -6.34 4.61 -6.43
N HIS A 87 -7.56 4.27 -6.85
CA HIS A 87 -8.00 2.89 -6.92
C HIS A 87 -7.60 2.31 -8.27
N ALA A 88 -6.86 1.20 -8.29
CA ALA A 88 -6.47 0.53 -9.53
C ALA A 88 -6.71 -0.97 -9.45
N LYS A 89 -7.45 -1.51 -10.41
CA LYS A 89 -7.68 -2.95 -10.55
C LYS A 89 -6.63 -3.59 -11.46
N GLN A 90 -6.15 -2.84 -12.45
CA GLN A 90 -5.14 -3.24 -13.42
C GLN A 90 -4.15 -2.09 -13.65
N PRO A 91 -2.93 -2.37 -14.14
CA PRO A 91 -1.90 -1.34 -14.32
C PRO A 91 -2.38 -0.15 -15.16
N GLU A 92 -3.17 -0.41 -16.20
CA GLU A 92 -3.66 0.58 -17.16
C GLU A 92 -4.58 1.64 -16.53
N ASP A 93 -5.16 1.37 -15.35
CA ASP A 93 -5.92 2.37 -14.59
C ASP A 93 -5.02 3.51 -14.09
N MET A 94 -3.71 3.28 -14.03
CA MET A 94 -2.69 4.31 -13.77
C MET A 94 -2.21 4.91 -15.08
N THR A 95 -2.53 6.18 -15.30
CA THR A 95 -2.20 6.90 -16.53
C THR A 95 -1.00 7.81 -16.31
N LYS A 96 -0.41 8.33 -17.40
CA LYS A 96 0.67 9.32 -17.31
C LYS A 96 0.29 10.53 -16.46
N GLY A 97 -0.97 11.00 -16.53
CA GLY A 97 -1.45 12.14 -15.74
C GLY A 97 -1.49 11.87 -14.23
N HIS A 98 -1.64 10.62 -13.80
CA HIS A 98 -1.57 10.24 -12.39
C HIS A 98 -0.13 10.26 -11.85
N VAL A 99 0.84 10.00 -12.73
CA VAL A 99 2.26 9.78 -12.40
C VAL A 99 3.11 11.04 -12.61
N GLU A 100 2.67 11.96 -13.46
CA GLU A 100 3.37 13.21 -13.74
C GLU A 100 3.59 14.05 -12.47
N GLY A 101 4.84 14.46 -12.24
CA GLY A 101 5.23 15.21 -11.05
C GLY A 101 5.31 14.38 -9.77
N LYS A 102 5.04 13.07 -9.81
CA LYS A 102 5.20 12.20 -8.64
C LYS A 102 6.65 11.73 -8.50
N LYS A 103 7.12 11.69 -7.27
CA LYS A 103 8.44 11.17 -6.89
C LYS A 103 8.36 9.78 -6.26
N ALA A 104 7.20 9.41 -5.74
CA ALA A 104 6.98 8.13 -5.09
C ALA A 104 5.60 7.54 -5.42
N VAL A 105 5.56 6.21 -5.55
CA VAL A 105 4.34 5.42 -5.73
C VAL A 105 4.30 4.31 -4.69
N PHE A 106 3.21 4.25 -3.93
CA PHE A 106 2.94 3.20 -2.97
C PHE A 106 1.92 2.23 -3.55
N LEU A 107 2.33 0.99 -3.82
CA LEU A 107 1.46 -0.07 -4.30
C LEU A 107 0.97 -0.88 -3.10
N VAL A 108 -0.32 -0.78 -2.78
CA VAL A 108 -0.86 -1.31 -1.52
C VAL A 108 -1.81 -2.48 -1.79
N ASP A 109 -1.51 -3.64 -1.19
CA ASP A 109 -2.39 -4.81 -1.21
C ASP A 109 -2.42 -5.49 0.15
N SER A 110 -3.58 -6.02 0.55
CA SER A 110 -3.69 -6.73 1.82
C SER A 110 -2.88 -8.02 1.84
N VAL A 111 -2.82 -8.75 0.72
CA VAL A 111 -2.13 -10.04 0.62
C VAL A 111 -1.44 -10.22 -0.73
N ILE A 112 -0.12 -10.33 -0.71
CA ILE A 112 0.70 -10.64 -1.89
C ILE A 112 0.99 -12.15 -1.92
N ASN A 113 0.38 -12.85 -2.88
CA ASN A 113 0.55 -14.30 -3.04
C ASN A 113 1.74 -14.66 -3.95
N SER A 114 1.61 -14.53 -5.27
CA SER A 114 2.70 -14.84 -6.21
C SER A 114 3.59 -13.64 -6.52
N GLY A 115 3.17 -12.43 -6.17
CA GLY A 115 3.83 -11.19 -6.59
C GLY A 115 3.57 -10.80 -8.05
N LYS A 116 2.84 -11.61 -8.84
CA LYS A 116 2.59 -11.34 -10.27
C LYS A 116 1.96 -9.96 -10.50
N SER A 117 0.86 -9.67 -9.83
CA SER A 117 0.17 -8.37 -9.98
C SER A 117 1.09 -7.22 -9.59
N VAL A 118 1.83 -7.35 -8.50
CA VAL A 118 2.81 -6.30 -8.11
C VAL A 118 3.86 -6.10 -9.20
N LYS A 119 4.39 -7.18 -9.80
CA LYS A 119 5.34 -7.06 -10.92
C LYS A 119 4.73 -6.28 -12.09
N GLU A 120 3.50 -6.60 -12.49
CA GLU A 120 2.80 -5.92 -13.58
C GLU A 120 2.64 -4.41 -13.30
N PHE A 121 2.27 -4.05 -12.07
CA PHE A 121 2.19 -2.65 -11.66
C PHE A 121 3.56 -1.97 -11.61
N VAL A 122 4.60 -2.63 -11.09
CA VAL A 122 5.96 -2.08 -11.05
C VAL A 122 6.49 -1.82 -12.46
N ASP A 123 6.36 -2.80 -13.36
CA ASP A 123 6.78 -2.67 -14.75
C ASP A 123 6.05 -1.50 -15.43
N HIS A 124 4.75 -1.35 -15.16
CA HIS A 124 3.95 -0.25 -15.69
C HIS A 124 4.36 1.12 -15.15
N VAL A 125 4.57 1.27 -13.83
CA VAL A 125 5.13 2.52 -13.25
C VAL A 125 6.45 2.87 -13.92
N ARG A 126 7.33 1.87 -14.10
CA ARG A 126 8.65 2.07 -14.71
C ARG A 126 8.56 2.47 -16.18
N ALA A 127 7.56 1.97 -16.91
CA ALA A 127 7.28 2.38 -18.27
C ALA A 127 6.75 3.82 -18.36
N LEU A 128 6.01 4.29 -17.34
CA LEU A 128 5.52 5.66 -17.26
C LEU A 128 6.60 6.65 -16.81
N ASP A 129 7.35 6.32 -15.74
CA ASP A 129 8.53 7.06 -15.29
C ASP A 129 9.50 6.13 -14.52
N SER A 130 10.71 5.96 -15.06
CA SER A 130 11.72 5.07 -14.50
C SER A 130 12.35 5.57 -13.19
N ARG A 131 12.18 6.86 -12.84
CA ARG A 131 12.85 7.51 -11.71
C ARG A 131 12.06 7.45 -10.41
N ILE A 132 10.78 7.10 -10.48
CA ILE A 132 9.88 7.10 -9.32
C ILE A 132 10.32 6.07 -8.29
N ARG A 133 10.36 6.43 -7.01
CA ARG A 133 10.57 5.45 -5.94
C ARG A 133 9.32 4.62 -5.75
N ILE A 134 9.43 3.29 -5.68
CA ILE A 134 8.27 2.43 -5.47
C ILE A 134 8.38 1.78 -4.09
N ALA A 135 7.33 1.88 -3.28
CA ALA A 135 7.19 1.04 -2.10
C ALA A 135 5.98 0.13 -2.27
N VAL A 136 6.19 -1.17 -2.12
CA VAL A 136 5.11 -2.16 -2.07
C VAL A 136 4.73 -2.35 -0.61
N VAL A 137 3.46 -2.17 -0.26
CA VAL A 137 2.97 -2.25 1.12
C VAL A 137 1.95 -3.36 1.24
N ALA A 138 2.16 -4.28 2.20
CA ALA A 138 1.24 -5.38 2.41
C ALA A 138 1.09 -5.85 3.86
N GLY A 139 -0.08 -6.43 4.15
CA GLY A 139 -0.34 -7.08 5.44
C GLY A 139 0.30 -8.47 5.51
N VAL A 140 0.26 -9.21 4.41
CA VAL A 140 0.87 -10.53 4.31
C VAL A 140 1.56 -10.67 2.96
N VAL A 141 2.80 -11.14 2.97
CA VAL A 141 3.53 -11.49 1.76
C VAL A 141 3.92 -12.96 1.85
N GLN A 142 3.71 -13.72 0.78
CA GLN A 142 4.22 -15.09 0.72
C GLN A 142 5.71 -15.10 0.37
N GLU A 143 6.45 -16.04 0.95
CA GLU A 143 7.90 -16.14 0.78
C GLU A 143 8.33 -16.23 -0.70
N ARG A 144 7.59 -16.97 -1.52
CA ARG A 144 7.87 -17.09 -2.96
C ARG A 144 7.71 -15.77 -3.71
N ALA A 145 6.76 -14.91 -3.33
CA ALA A 145 6.67 -13.58 -3.92
C ALA A 145 7.93 -12.75 -3.63
N ILE A 146 8.57 -12.96 -2.48
CA ILE A 146 9.84 -12.30 -2.16
C ILE A 146 10.97 -12.85 -3.02
N THR A 147 11.15 -14.17 -3.05
CA THR A 147 12.27 -14.79 -3.76
C THR A 147 12.17 -14.64 -5.27
N ASP A 148 10.96 -14.77 -5.82
CA ASP A 148 10.75 -14.92 -7.25
C ASP A 148 10.44 -13.57 -7.92
N VAL A 149 9.96 -12.57 -7.16
CA VAL A 149 9.52 -11.28 -7.71
C VAL A 149 10.21 -10.10 -7.02
N MET A 150 10.01 -9.90 -5.72
CA MET A 150 10.45 -8.68 -5.05
C MET A 150 11.98 -8.54 -5.02
N ARG A 151 12.71 -9.61 -4.68
CA ARG A 151 14.18 -9.60 -4.67
C ARG A 151 14.77 -9.32 -6.05
N PRO A 152 14.36 -10.00 -7.14
CA PRO A 152 14.79 -9.65 -8.49
C PRO A 152 14.50 -8.19 -8.86
N LEU A 153 13.29 -7.69 -8.57
CA LEU A 153 12.91 -6.30 -8.89
C LEU A 153 13.74 -5.27 -8.11
N SER A 154 13.97 -5.49 -6.82
CA SER A 154 14.76 -4.58 -5.97
C SER A 154 16.22 -4.42 -6.40
N ARG A 155 16.76 -5.36 -7.19
CA ARG A 155 18.14 -5.27 -7.70
C ARG A 155 18.27 -4.39 -8.93
N ILE A 156 17.17 -4.13 -9.62
CA ILE A 156 17.16 -3.41 -10.91
C ILE A 156 16.37 -2.10 -10.85
N ALA A 157 15.68 -1.84 -9.75
CA ALA A 157 14.84 -0.68 -9.55
C ALA A 157 14.89 -0.22 -8.09
N ASP A 158 14.67 1.08 -7.88
CA ASP A 158 14.41 1.62 -6.54
C ASP A 158 13.02 1.15 -6.07
N LEU A 159 13.03 -0.03 -5.43
CA LEU A 159 11.85 -0.73 -4.96
C LEU A 159 12.07 -1.24 -3.53
N SER A 160 11.19 -0.81 -2.64
CA SER A 160 11.14 -1.26 -1.25
C SER A 160 9.89 -2.12 -0.99
N LEU A 161 9.98 -3.03 -0.02
CA LEU A 161 8.85 -3.84 0.44
C LEU A 161 8.63 -3.60 1.94
N VAL A 162 7.44 -3.12 2.30
CA VAL A 162 6.96 -3.03 3.67
C VAL A 162 5.89 -4.08 3.87
N ALA A 163 6.14 -5.04 4.76
CA ALA A 163 5.21 -6.12 5.03
C ALA A 163 5.03 -6.31 6.53
N LEU A 164 3.79 -6.39 7.00
CA LEU A 164 3.53 -6.72 8.40
C LEU A 164 3.96 -8.17 8.74
N ARG A 165 3.93 -9.07 7.75
CA ARG A 165 4.31 -10.47 7.95
C ARG A 165 4.71 -11.21 6.67
N LEU A 166 5.65 -12.13 6.84
CA LEU A 166 5.97 -13.21 5.91
C LEU A 166 5.14 -14.50 6.16
N SER A 167 4.70 -15.15 5.10
CA SER A 167 4.02 -16.46 5.14
C SER A 167 4.77 -17.49 4.29
N GLU A 168 5.22 -18.58 4.91
CA GLU A 168 5.79 -19.75 4.23
C GLU A 168 4.73 -20.57 3.48
N LYS A 169 3.48 -20.52 3.96
CA LYS A 169 2.37 -21.26 3.35
C LYS A 169 1.82 -20.50 2.16
N LYS A 170 1.74 -21.17 1.01
CA LYS A 170 0.96 -20.72 -0.15
C LYS A 170 -0.52 -20.78 0.21
N PHE A 171 -1.07 -19.65 0.66
CA PHE A 171 -2.50 -19.49 0.83
C PHE A 171 -3.10 -19.08 -0.51
N THR A 172 -3.72 -20.02 -1.22
CA THR A 172 -4.70 -19.70 -2.26
C THR A 172 -6.05 -19.61 -1.57
N GLY A 173 -6.44 -18.40 -1.15
CA GLY A 173 -7.81 -18.16 -0.72
C GLY A 173 -8.72 -18.46 -1.91
N GLN A 174 -9.53 -19.51 -1.81
CA GLN A 174 -10.58 -19.81 -2.76
C GLN A 174 -11.92 -19.61 -2.05
N GLY A 175 -12.93 -19.09 -2.75
CA GLY A 175 -14.27 -18.97 -2.19
C GLY A 175 -14.38 -17.96 -1.04
N GLY A 176 -15.03 -18.40 0.04
CA GLY A 176 -15.27 -17.62 1.26
C GLY A 176 -14.03 -17.29 2.11
N THR A 177 -12.83 -17.72 1.69
CA THR A 177 -11.55 -17.39 2.36
C THR A 177 -10.74 -16.31 1.66
N ASP A 178 -11.20 -15.85 0.48
CA ASP A 178 -10.58 -14.72 -0.22
C ASP A 178 -10.67 -13.43 0.62
N THR A 179 -9.56 -12.69 0.67
CA THR A 179 -9.49 -11.49 1.51
C THR A 179 -10.41 -10.40 0.98
N GLY A 180 -10.47 -10.20 -0.35
CA GLY A 180 -11.40 -9.24 -0.96
C GLY A 180 -12.85 -9.58 -0.62
N ASN A 181 -13.25 -10.84 -0.80
CA ASN A 181 -14.63 -11.25 -0.51
C ASN A 181 -14.99 -11.09 0.98
N ARG A 182 -14.08 -11.40 1.89
CA ARG A 182 -14.29 -11.20 3.34
C ARG A 182 -14.37 -9.72 3.72
N LEU A 183 -13.61 -8.85 3.06
CA LEU A 183 -13.66 -7.40 3.32
C LEU A 183 -15.01 -6.79 2.96
N PHE A 184 -15.71 -7.33 1.95
CA PHE A 184 -16.96 -6.76 1.44
C PHE A 184 -18.18 -7.68 1.60
N ASN A 185 -18.06 -8.77 2.36
CA ASN A 185 -19.12 -9.76 2.56
C ASN A 185 -19.69 -10.34 1.25
N THR A 186 -18.85 -10.52 0.23
CA THR A 186 -19.22 -11.10 -1.07
C THR A 186 -18.78 -12.56 -1.19
N THR A 187 -18.71 -13.29 -0.08
CA THR A 187 -18.22 -14.67 -0.01
C THR A 187 -19.13 -15.68 -0.71
N ASN A 188 -20.37 -15.29 -1.01
CA ASN A 188 -21.35 -16.07 -1.78
C ASN A 188 -21.18 -15.93 -3.30
N LEU A 189 -20.37 -14.98 -3.78
CA LEU A 189 -20.11 -14.76 -5.21
C LEU A 189 -18.92 -15.57 -5.74
N ALA A 190 -18.42 -16.51 -4.94
CA ALA A 190 -17.10 -17.10 -5.07
C ALA A 190 -17.14 -18.58 -5.42
#